data_AF-A0A8H9LZ18-F1
#
_entry.id   AF-A0A8H9LZ18-F1
#
_cell.length_a   1.000
_cell.length_b   1.000
_cell.length_c   1.000
_cell.angle_alpha   90.00
_cell.angle_beta   90.00
_cell.angle_gamma   90.00
#
_symmetry.space_group_name_H-M   'P 1'
#
loop_
_entity.id
_entity.type
_entity.pdbx_description
1 polymer ?
#
loop_
_entity_poly.entity_id
_entity_poly.type
_entity_poly.pdbx_seq_one_letter_code
_entity_poly.pdbx_strand_id
1 'polypeptide(L)'
;MKDLFFFDSMLTPKIITFVYWLMLLAAVASGVTSMFTPYSGGFIGGLGILIAGVIAARIWCELLIVLFKIHDNLKKIADRNESSEL
;
A
#
# COMPACT_ATOMS: atom_id res chain seq x y z
N MET A 1 -7.96 7.76 -27.46
CA MET A 1 -8.07 7.24 -26.08
C MET A 1 -6.66 6.97 -25.55
N LYS A 2 -5.90 8.03 -25.22
CA LYS A 2 -4.43 7.96 -25.11
C LYS A 2 -3.86 8.36 -23.74
N ASP A 3 -4.70 8.46 -22.70
CA ASP A 3 -4.26 8.97 -21.39
C ASP A 3 -4.39 7.97 -20.22
N LEU A 4 -5.04 6.82 -20.42
CA LEU A 4 -5.15 5.80 -19.36
C LEU A 4 -3.81 5.08 -19.08
N PHE A 5 -2.89 5.04 -20.06
CA PHE A 5 -1.61 4.33 -19.94
C PHE A 5 -0.50 5.14 -19.25
N PHE A 6 -0.50 6.47 -19.38
CA PHE A 6 0.43 7.33 -18.61
C PHE A 6 0.04 7.40 -17.13
N PHE A 7 -1.24 7.16 -16.83
CA PHE A 7 -1.69 6.99 -15.46
C PHE A 7 -1.18 5.66 -14.87
N ASP A 8 -1.37 4.50 -15.47
CA ASP A 8 -1.03 3.24 -14.76
C ASP A 8 0.45 3.13 -14.31
N SER A 9 1.40 3.50 -15.18
CA SER A 9 2.83 3.34 -14.90
C SER A 9 3.39 4.35 -13.89
N MET A 10 2.78 5.53 -13.76
CA MET A 10 3.21 6.58 -12.83
C MET A 10 2.25 6.80 -11.65
N LEU A 11 0.98 6.44 -11.79
CA LEU A 11 -0.07 6.63 -10.79
C LEU A 11 -0.06 5.48 -9.81
N THR A 12 -0.02 4.22 -10.26
CA THR A 12 -0.02 3.06 -9.38
C THR A 12 1.12 3.08 -8.34
N PRO A 13 2.40 3.29 -8.71
CA PRO A 13 3.47 3.42 -7.71
C PRO A 13 3.32 4.66 -6.81
N LYS A 14 2.80 5.78 -7.34
CA LYS A 14 2.66 7.05 -6.60
C LYS A 14 1.46 7.04 -5.65
N ILE A 15 0.37 6.36 -6.00
CA ILE A 15 -0.81 6.14 -5.17
C ILE A 15 -0.46 5.25 -3.98
N ILE A 16 0.31 4.17 -4.20
CA ILE A 16 0.73 3.29 -3.11
C ILE A 16 1.67 4.03 -2.17
N THR A 17 2.57 4.86 -2.70
CA THR A 17 3.45 5.70 -1.87
C THR A 17 2.64 6.68 -1.00
N PHE A 18 1.56 7.25 -1.54
CA PHE A 18 0.66 8.11 -0.78
C PHE A 18 -0.11 7.35 0.31
N VAL A 19 -0.65 6.17 -0.01
CA VAL A 19 -1.33 5.28 0.95
C VAL A 19 -0.38 4.81 2.04
N TYR A 20 0.87 4.48 1.71
CA TYR A 20 1.90 4.12 2.68
C TYR A 20 2.11 5.23 3.71
N TRP A 21 2.25 6.47 3.24
CA TRP A 21 2.43 7.63 4.12
C TRP A 21 1.21 7.87 5.00
N LEU A 22 0.00 7.75 4.45
CA LEU A 22 -1.25 7.85 5.20
C LEU A 22 -1.35 6.77 6.28
N MET A 23 -1.02 5.52 5.93
CA MET A 23 -1.08 4.38 6.84
C MET A 23 -0.03 4.47 7.94
N LEU A 24 1.16 4.98 7.62
CA LEU A 24 2.21 5.26 8.59
C LEU A 24 1.77 6.37 9.56
N LEU A 25 1.18 7.46 9.04
CA LEU A 25 0.66 8.54 9.87
C LEU A 25 -0.48 8.04 10.77
N ALA A 26 -1.37 7.20 10.25
CA ALA A 26 -2.43 6.56 11.02
C ALA A 26 -1.88 5.61 12.09
N ALA A 27 -0.83 4.83 11.79
CA ALA A 27 -0.18 3.94 12.76
C ALA A 27 0.48 4.75 13.89
N VAL A 28 1.17 5.85 13.55
CA VAL A 28 1.76 6.77 14.52
C VAL A 28 0.67 7.43 15.37
N ALA A 29 -0.37 7.97 14.74
CA ALA A 29 -1.49 8.57 15.45
C ALA A 29 -2.16 7.57 16.39
N SER A 30 -2.42 6.34 15.93
CA SER A 30 -3.03 5.26 16.73
C SER A 30 -2.14 4.86 17.91
N GLY A 31 -0.83 4.79 17.71
CA GLY A 31 0.16 4.54 18.75
C GLY A 31 0.22 5.65 19.81
N VAL A 32 0.16 6.91 19.37
CA VAL A 32 0.14 8.06 20.28
C VAL A 32 -1.19 8.12 21.03
N THR A 33 -2.33 7.99 20.36
CA THR A 33 -3.65 8.03 21.03
C THR A 33 -3.79 6.90 22.04
N SER A 34 -3.30 5.70 21.74
CA SER A 34 -3.34 4.56 22.67
C SER A 34 -2.43 4.73 23.90
N MET A 35 -1.43 5.63 23.87
CA MET A 35 -0.69 6.04 25.06
C MET A 35 -1.49 7.01 25.95
N PHE A 36 -2.36 7.83 25.36
CA PHE A 36 -3.23 8.78 26.09
C PHE A 36 -4.58 8.19 26.52
N THR A 37 -4.92 6.97 26.09
CA THR A 37 -6.19 6.33 26.47
C THR A 37 -5.97 5.31 27.60
N PRO A 38 -6.59 5.47 28.78
CA PRO A 38 -6.37 4.58 29.93
C PRO A 38 -6.79 3.13 29.70
N TYR A 39 -7.67 2.87 28.74
CA TYR A 39 -8.31 1.57 28.50
C TYR A 39 -7.51 0.65 27.54
N SER A 40 -6.51 1.16 26.82
CA SER A 40 -5.80 0.44 25.74
C SER A 40 -4.53 -0.30 26.17
N GLY A 41 -4.34 -0.57 27.47
CA GLY A 41 -3.14 -1.28 27.95
C GLY A 41 -1.91 -0.37 28.18
N GLY A 42 -2.12 0.95 28.24
CA GLY A 42 -1.09 1.93 28.58
C GLY A 42 0.09 1.97 27.60
N PHE A 43 1.28 2.35 28.11
CA PHE A 43 2.49 2.56 27.30
C PHE A 43 2.94 1.29 26.54
N ILE A 44 2.75 0.10 27.12
CA ILE A 44 3.06 -1.19 26.48
C ILE A 44 2.11 -1.46 25.30
N GLY A 45 0.81 -1.19 25.45
CA GLY A 45 -0.18 -1.37 24.39
C GLY A 45 0.09 -0.44 23.20
N GLY A 46 0.41 0.83 23.48
CA GLY A 46 0.78 1.80 22.44
C GLY A 46 2.07 1.43 21.71
N LEU A 47 3.07 0.91 22.42
CA LEU A 47 4.32 0.42 21.80
C LEU A 47 4.06 -0.81 20.91
N GLY A 48 3.21 -1.74 21.37
CA GLY A 48 2.80 -2.89 20.57
C GLY A 48 2.06 -2.49 19.29
N ILE A 49 1.14 -1.53 19.38
CA ILE A 49 0.40 -0.98 18.23
C ILE A 49 1.31 -0.23 17.26
N LEU A 50 2.30 0.52 17.76
CA LEU A 50 3.29 1.17 16.88
C LEU A 50 4.09 0.15 16.08
N ILE A 51 4.66 -0.85 16.76
CA ILE A 51 5.50 -1.85 16.10
C ILE A 51 4.66 -2.69 15.14
N ALA A 52 3.52 -3.22 15.60
CA ALA A 52 2.62 -4.01 14.78
C ALA A 52 2.04 -3.19 13.61
N GLY A 53 1.68 -1.93 13.83
CA GLY A 53 1.13 -1.03 12.81
C GLY A 53 2.14 -0.71 11.71
N VAL A 54 3.40 -0.44 12.07
CA VAL A 54 4.47 -0.20 11.09
C VAL A 54 4.79 -1.47 10.29
N ILE A 55 4.89 -2.63 10.95
CA ILE A 55 5.16 -3.91 10.29
C ILE A 55 4.00 -4.29 9.37
N ALA A 56 2.76 -4.21 9.84
CA ALA A 56 1.58 -4.50 9.05
C ALA A 56 1.46 -3.56 7.85
N ALA A 57 1.69 -2.25 8.03
CA ALA A 57 1.70 -1.29 6.94
C ALA A 57 2.77 -1.60 5.88
N ARG A 58 3.96 -2.04 6.29
CA ARG A 58 5.04 -2.48 5.37
C ARG A 58 4.63 -3.71 4.57
N ILE A 59 4.17 -4.76 5.25
CA ILE A 59 3.75 -6.01 4.60
C ILE A 59 2.61 -5.73 3.62
N TRP A 60 1.61 -4.95 4.04
CA TRP A 60 0.46 -4.60 3.21
C TRP A 60 0.86 -3.79 1.98
N CYS A 61 1.73 -2.78 2.14
CA CYS A 61 2.25 -2.01 1.01
C CYS A 61 3.05 -2.84 0.03
N GLU A 62 3.95 -3.71 0.51
CA GLU A 62 4.74 -4.59 -0.36
C GLU A 62 3.81 -5.51 -1.18
N LEU A 63 2.79 -6.08 -0.53
CA LEU A 63 1.80 -6.96 -1.19
C LEU A 63 1.01 -6.23 -2.27
N LEU A 64 0.60 -4.98 -2.03
CA LEU A 64 -0.10 -4.16 -3.01
C LEU A 64 0.79 -3.90 -4.23
N ILE A 65 2.06 -3.52 -4.04
CA ILE A 65 3.01 -3.29 -5.14
C ILE A 65 3.17 -4.57 -5.97
N VAL A 66 3.31 -5.73 -5.32
CA VAL A 66 3.43 -7.02 -6.00
C VAL A 66 2.19 -7.34 -6.83
N LEU A 67 0.98 -7.16 -6.26
CA LEU A 67 -0.28 -7.40 -6.97
C LEU A 67 -0.40 -6.51 -8.22
N PHE A 68 -0.11 -5.23 -8.09
CA PHE A 68 -0.13 -4.29 -9.22
C PHE A 68 0.90 -4.66 -10.29
N LYS A 69 2.09 -5.11 -9.87
CA LYS A 69 3.12 -5.60 -10.80
C LYS A 69 2.64 -6.85 -11.55
N ILE A 70 1.91 -7.75 -10.90
CA ILE A 70 1.30 -8.92 -11.56
C ILE A 70 0.26 -8.46 -12.58
N HIS A 71 -0.62 -7.53 -12.21
CA HIS A 71 -1.64 -6.98 -13.11
C HIS A 71 -1.01 -6.38 -14.38
N ASP A 72 0.05 -5.59 -14.22
CA ASP A 72 0.75 -4.94 -15.34
C ASP A 72 1.45 -5.97 -16.26
N ASN A 73 2.04 -7.02 -15.67
CA ASN A 73 2.60 -8.14 -16.44
C ASN A 73 1.51 -8.92 -17.20
N LEU A 74 0.36 -9.16 -16.58
CA LEU A 74 -0.77 -9.85 -17.20
C LEU A 74 -1.30 -9.08 -18.41
N LYS A 75 -1.47 -7.76 -18.25
CA LYS A 75 -1.89 -6.84 -19.31
C LYS A 75 -0.92 -6.85 -20.49
N LYS A 76 0.39 -6.83 -20.21
CA LYS A 76 1.44 -6.93 -21.23
C LYS A 76 1.43 -8.26 -22.00
N ILE A 77 1.02 -9.36 -21.36
CA ILE A 77 0.87 -10.67 -22.03
C ILE A 77 -0.40 -10.68 -22.90
N ALA A 78 -1.50 -10.13 -22.42
CA ALA A 78 -2.76 -10.03 -23.19
C ALA A 78 -2.56 -9.23 -24.50
N ASP A 79 -1.93 -8.05 -24.41
CA ASP A 79 -1.66 -7.20 -25.59
C ASP A 79 -0.72 -7.88 -26.61
N ARG A 80 0.20 -8.76 -26.17
CA ARG A 80 1.08 -9.51 -27.08
C ARG A 80 0.36 -10.61 -27.84
N ASN A 81 -0.64 -11.26 -27.24
CA ASN A 81 -1.39 -12.32 -27.91
C ASN A 81 -2.30 -11.77 -29.01
N GLU A 82 -2.88 -10.58 -28.82
CA GLU A 82 -3.75 -9.94 -29.82
C GLU A 82 -2.98 -9.57 -31.11
N SER A 83 -1.70 -9.17 -31.00
CA SER A 83 -0.86 -8.85 -32.15
C SER A 83 -0.30 -10.07 -32.91
N SER A 84 -0.38 -11.28 -32.34
CA SER A 84 0.06 -12.51 -33.01
C SER A 84 -1.04 -13.20 -33.82
N GLU A 85 -2.29 -12.73 -33.70
CA GLU A 85 -3.44 -13.22 -34.48
C GLU A 85 -3.78 -12.33 -35.69
N LEU A 86 -3.00 -11.27 -35.95
CA LEU A 86 -3.06 -10.39 -37.13
C LEU A 86 -1.82 -10.58 -38.01
#